data_AF-A0A3M1H771-F1
#
_entry.id   AF-A0A3M1H771-F1
#
_cell.length_a   1.000
_cell.length_b   1.000
_cell.length_c   1.000
_cell.angle_alpha   90.00
_cell.angle_beta   90.00
_cell.angle_gamma   90.00
#
_symmetry.space_group_name_H-M   'P 1'
#
loop_
_entity.id
_entity.type
_entity.pdbx_description
1 polymer ?
#
loop_
_entity_poly.entity_id
_entity_poly.type
_entity_poly.pdbx_seq_one_letter_code
_entity_poly.pdbx_strand_id
1 'polypeptide(L)'
;FTTPVTLSVGAPPDLQVSLSPAVVTPPGTALLTITDTHPGPDLLPGILYTLPISATSGDVTRTASISLLVGGARVYVPVIVKGSG
;
A
#
# COMPACT_ATOMS: atom_id res chain seq x y z
N PHE A 1 -8.04 6.54 -19.52
CA PHE A 1 -9.34 5.84 -19.62
C PHE A 1 -10.43 6.89 -19.63
N THR A 2 -11.44 6.73 -20.48
CA THR A 2 -12.66 7.57 -20.51
C THR A 2 -13.92 6.73 -20.25
N THR A 3 -13.75 5.42 -20.13
CA THR A 3 -14.76 4.40 -19.85
C THR A 3 -14.53 3.82 -18.45
N PRO A 4 -15.53 3.13 -17.86
CA PRO A 4 -15.36 2.42 -16.60
C PRO A 4 -14.15 1.48 -16.63
N VAL A 5 -13.38 1.47 -15.55
CA VAL A 5 -12.27 0.54 -15.30
C VAL A 5 -12.61 -0.35 -14.12
N THR A 6 -12.22 -1.62 -14.20
CA THR A 6 -12.19 -2.52 -13.05
C THR A 6 -10.83 -2.42 -12.37
N LEU A 7 -10.84 -2.19 -11.07
CA LEU A 7 -9.66 -2.09 -10.23
C LEU A 7 -9.37 -3.44 -9.56
N SER A 8 -8.09 -3.78 -9.46
CA SER A 8 -7.60 -4.95 -8.72
C SER A 8 -6.29 -4.62 -8.02
N VAL A 9 -6.02 -5.31 -6.91
CA VAL A 9 -4.75 -5.21 -6.18
C VAL A 9 -4.15 -6.59 -6.01
N GLY A 10 -2.87 -6.73 -6.33
CA GLY A 10 -2.09 -7.89 -5.92
C GLY A 10 -1.69 -7.74 -4.47
N ALA A 11 -1.98 -8.75 -3.65
CA ALA A 11 -1.63 -8.78 -2.24
C ALA A 11 -0.85 -10.07 -1.88
N PRO A 12 0.17 -9.97 -1.02
CA PRO A 12 0.83 -11.13 -0.43
C PRO A 12 -0.09 -11.84 0.59
N PRO A 13 0.23 -13.08 1.00
CA PRO A 13 -0.61 -13.88 1.90
C PRO A 13 -0.96 -13.21 3.22
N ASP A 14 -0.02 -12.42 3.76
CA ASP A 14 -0.14 -11.81 5.09
C ASP A 14 -0.88 -10.45 5.08
N LEU A 15 -1.39 -10.03 3.92
CA LEU A 15 -2.17 -8.81 3.76
C LEU A 15 -3.52 -9.11 3.12
N GLN A 16 -4.60 -8.68 3.77
CA GLN A 16 -5.92 -8.64 3.15
C GLN A 16 -6.14 -7.26 2.52
N VAL A 17 -6.71 -7.24 1.31
CA VAL A 17 -6.97 -6.00 0.58
C VAL A 17 -8.41 -5.95 0.10
N SER A 18 -8.98 -4.74 0.09
CA SER A 18 -10.29 -4.50 -0.50
C SER A 18 -10.35 -3.12 -1.17
N LEU A 19 -11.11 -3.04 -2.26
CA LEU A 19 -11.33 -1.82 -3.03
C LEU A 19 -12.82 -1.47 -3.02
N SER A 20 -13.16 -0.22 -2.71
CA SER A 20 -14.53 0.26 -2.74
C SER A 20 -14.63 1.67 -3.33
N PRO A 21 -15.29 1.86 -4.50
CA PRO A 21 -15.80 0.81 -5.39
C PRO A 21 -14.68 0.10 -6.17
N ALA A 22 -14.92 -1.14 -6.58
CA ALA A 22 -13.99 -1.89 -7.45
C ALA A 22 -14.09 -1.49 -8.94
N VAL A 23 -15.14 -0.75 -9.32
CA VAL A 23 -15.32 -0.21 -10.68
C VAL A 23 -15.45 1.30 -10.59
N VAL A 24 -14.67 2.02 -11.39
CA VAL A 24 -14.62 3.50 -11.37
C VAL A 24 -14.69 4.04 -12.78
N THR A 25 -15.48 5.10 -12.98
CA THR A 25 -15.46 5.91 -14.21
C THR A 25 -14.55 7.11 -14.01
N PRO A 26 -13.50 7.29 -14.82
CA PRO A 26 -12.61 8.46 -14.72
C PRO A 26 -13.31 9.77 -15.15
N PRO A 27 -13.04 10.90 -14.46
CA PRO A 27 -12.31 10.99 -13.21
C PRO A 27 -13.13 10.43 -12.04
N GLY A 28 -12.52 9.59 -11.22
CA GLY A 28 -13.17 8.97 -10.07
C GLY A 28 -12.13 8.38 -9.11
N THR A 29 -12.57 8.03 -7.92
CA THR A 29 -11.72 7.53 -6.84
C THR A 29 -12.28 6.24 -6.25
N ALA A 30 -11.39 5.45 -5.66
CA ALA A 30 -11.73 4.27 -4.86
C ALA A 30 -10.89 4.26 -3.59
N LEU A 31 -11.46 3.73 -2.51
CA LEU A 31 -10.76 3.48 -1.27
C LEU A 31 -10.11 2.10 -1.33
N LEU A 32 -8.79 2.04 -1.14
CA LEU A 32 -8.04 0.79 -0.89
C LEU A 32 -7.86 0.62 0.62
N THR A 33 -8.47 -0.41 1.19
CA THR A 33 -8.27 -0.82 2.58
C THR A 33 -7.31 -2.00 2.62
N ILE A 34 -6.29 -1.92 3.46
CA ILE A 34 -5.28 -2.96 3.68
C ILE A 34 -5.31 -3.35 5.15
N THR A 35 -5.46 -4.64 5.42
CA THR A 35 -5.45 -5.22 6.77
C THR A 35 -4.26 -6.15 6.90
N ASP A 36 -3.44 -5.88 7.90
CA ASP A 36 -2.30 -6.72 8.28
C ASP A 36 -2.79 -7.97 9.02
N THR A 37 -2.38 -9.17 8.58
CA THR A 37 -2.81 -10.44 9.17
C THR A 37 -1.65 -11.32 9.65
N HIS A 38 -0.45 -10.75 9.82
CA HIS A 38 0.65 -11.49 10.42
C HIS A 38 0.28 -12.04 11.80
N PRO A 39 0.66 -13.28 12.13
CA PRO A 39 0.56 -13.77 13.49
C PRO A 39 1.50 -12.95 14.38
N GLY A 40 1.00 -12.37 15.47
CA GLY A 40 1.86 -11.72 16.47
C GLY A 40 2.74 -12.75 17.21
N PRO A 41 3.74 -12.36 18.02
CA PRO A 41 4.57 -11.16 17.99
C PRO A 41 5.75 -11.25 17.00
N ASP A 42 5.79 -12.29 16.15
CA ASP A 42 6.94 -12.63 15.29
C ASP A 42 7.02 -11.81 14.00
N LEU A 43 6.45 -10.60 13.99
CA LEU A 43 6.54 -9.71 12.85
C LEU A 43 7.98 -9.25 12.70
N LEU A 44 8.64 -9.68 11.61
CA LEU A 44 9.98 -9.20 11.28
C LEU A 44 9.95 -7.66 11.19
N PRO A 45 10.86 -6.95 11.85
CA PRO A 45 10.87 -5.50 11.78
C PRO A 45 11.08 -5.00 10.34
N GLY A 46 10.22 -4.07 9.92
CA GLY A 46 10.40 -3.29 8.70
C GLY A 46 10.23 -4.06 7.39
N ILE A 47 9.28 -4.99 7.30
CA ILE A 47 8.95 -5.65 6.02
C ILE A 47 8.37 -4.61 5.06
N LEU A 48 8.95 -4.53 3.86
CA LEU A 48 8.49 -3.65 2.79
C LEU A 48 7.73 -4.47 1.72
N TYR A 49 6.46 -4.15 1.53
CA TYR A 49 5.63 -4.71 0.46
C TYR A 49 5.48 -3.73 -0.70
N THR A 50 5.51 -4.26 -1.92
CA THR A 50 5.10 -3.54 -3.12
C THR A 50 3.78 -4.11 -3.60
N LEU A 51 2.72 -3.31 -3.57
CA LEU A 51 1.37 -3.73 -3.95
C LEU A 51 1.02 -3.15 -5.33
N PRO A 52 0.92 -3.98 -6.38
CA PRO A 52 0.49 -3.51 -7.69
C PRO A 52 -1.02 -3.29 -7.72
N ILE A 53 -1.44 -2.09 -8.12
CA ILE A 53 -2.83 -1.71 -8.37
C ILE A 53 -3.02 -1.67 -9.89
N SER A 54 -3.94 -2.48 -10.42
CA SER A 54 -4.23 -2.52 -11.86
C SER A 54 -5.63 -2.00 -12.16
N ALA A 55 -5.72 -1.13 -13.16
CA ALA A 55 -6.96 -0.65 -13.74
C ALA A 55 -7.10 -1.22 -15.16
N THR A 56 -8.19 -1.96 -15.40
CA THR A 56 -8.44 -2.64 -16.69
C THR A 56 -9.75 -2.15 -17.31
N SER A 57 -9.72 -1.83 -18.61
CA SER A 57 -10.90 -1.54 -19.43
C SER A 57 -10.71 -2.19 -20.81
N GLY A 58 -11.51 -3.22 -21.12
CA GLY A 58 -11.28 -4.09 -22.28
C GLY A 58 -9.90 -4.76 -22.18
N ASP A 59 -9.12 -4.66 -23.25
CA ASP A 59 -7.76 -5.24 -23.34
C ASP A 59 -6.66 -4.32 -22.78
N VAL A 60 -7.03 -3.12 -22.29
CA VAL A 60 -6.07 -2.15 -21.79
C VAL A 60 -5.98 -2.26 -20.27
N THR A 61 -4.80 -2.63 -19.78
CA THR A 61 -4.45 -2.61 -18.36
C THR A 61 -3.37 -1.58 -18.10
N ARG A 62 -3.54 -0.79 -17.03
CA ARG A 62 -2.49 0.08 -16.48
C ARG A 62 -2.24 -0.28 -15.03
N THR A 63 -0.98 -0.38 -14.66
CA THR A 63 -0.57 -0.76 -13.31
C THR A 63 0.21 0.38 -12.66
N ALA A 64 -0.15 0.70 -11.43
CA ALA A 64 0.63 1.53 -10.51
C ALA A 64 1.06 0.66 -9.32
N SER A 65 2.02 1.11 -8.53
CA SER A 65 2.44 0.38 -7.34
C SER A 65 2.54 1.31 -6.14
N ILE A 66 2.16 0.80 -4.98
CA ILE A 66 2.37 1.47 -3.69
C ILE A 66 3.34 0.64 -2.86
N SER A 67 4.11 1.34 -2.02
CA SER A 67 5.00 0.71 -1.04
C SER A 67 4.37 0.79 0.34
N LEU A 68 4.29 -0.33 1.05
CA LEU A 68 3.78 -0.43 2.41
C LEU A 68 4.85 -1.01 3.33
N LEU A 69 5.23 -0.25 4.36
CA LEU A 69 6.14 -0.69 5.41
C LEU A 69 5.33 -1.22 6.60
N VAL A 70 5.49 -2.49 6.94
CA VAL A 70 4.85 -3.17 8.07
C VAL A 70 5.90 -3.47 9.14
N GLY A 71 5.55 -3.30 10.41
CA GLY A 71 6.49 -3.52 11.53
C GLY A 71 7.66 -2.52 11.57
N GLY A 72 7.55 -1.39 10.87
CA GLY A 72 8.55 -0.33 10.94
C GLY A 72 8.53 0.38 12.30
N ALA A 73 9.72 0.68 12.86
CA ALA A 73 9.87 1.46 14.08
C ALA A 73 10.39 2.88 13.76
N ARG A 74 9.89 3.88 14.47
CA ARG A 74 10.50 5.23 14.49
C ARG A 74 11.56 5.26 15.58
N VAL A 75 12.83 5.30 15.18
CA VAL A 75 13.95 5.46 16.13
C VAL A 75 14.23 6.95 16.32
N TYR A 76 14.01 7.46 17.53
CA TYR A 76 14.35 8.82 17.91
C TYR A 76 15.74 8.82 18.55
N VAL A 77 16.72 9.44 17.88
CA VAL A 77 18.10 9.51 18.37
C VAL A 77 18.30 10.84 19.12
N PRO A 78 18.92 10.86 20.32
CA PRO A 78 19.20 12.11 21.02
C PRO A 78 20.20 12.96 20.24
N VAL A 79 19.87 14.24 20.04
CA VAL A 79 20.78 15.24 19.45
C VAL A 79 21.61 15.85 20.56
N ILE A 80 22.91 15.54 20.59
CA ILE A 80 23.87 16.20 21.50
C ILE A 80 24.46 17.41 20.78
N VAL A 81 24.12 18.61 21.22
CA VAL A 81 24.75 19.86 20.75
C VAL A 81 25.93 20.17 21.66
N LYS A 82 27.15 20.17 21.12
CA LYS A 82 28.35 20.58 21.87
C LYS A 82 28.34 22.11 22.02
N GLY A 83 28.17 22.60 23.24
CA GLY A 83 28.38 24.01 23.57
C GLY A 83 29.85 24.38 23.45
N SER A 84 30.18 25.43 22.69
CA SER A 84 31.48 26.08 22.72
C SER A 84 31.58 26.88 24.03
N GLY A 85 32.36 26.38 24.98
CA GLY A 85 32.83 27.17 26.12
C GLY A 85 33.98 28.08 25.74
#